data_AF-A0A8X8GFK8-F1
#
_entry.id   AF-A0A8X8GFK8-F1
#
_cell.length_a   1.000
_cell.length_b   1.000
_cell.length_c   1.000
_cell.angle_alpha   90.00
_cell.angle_beta   90.00
_cell.angle_gamma   90.00
#
_symmetry.space_group_name_H-M   'P 1'
#
loop_
_entity.id
_entity.type
_entity.pdbx_description
1 polymer ?
#
loop_
_entity_poly.entity_id
_entity_poly.type
_entity_poly.pdbx_seq_one_letter_code
_entity_poly.pdbx_strand_id
1 'polypeptide(L)'
;MHIFFSLLTIVFFLISTNVEAKQKLYTGEEIAKTYKLLQSITIPAIYENGVVLTKYANFYKADGGECIIVSRLDNESNFGGYEDVIYFKKRIMLRSSKQSFFSIFLDDDAKIKSKKIKYSDYLNGKEVQQGLKEDFILYRKKMNKNTLNQC
;
A
#
# COMPACT_ATOMS: atom_id res chain seq x y z
N MET A 1 -17.06 -19.78 -55.77
CA MET A 1 -17.30 -18.50 -55.06
C MET A 1 -17.30 -18.76 -53.54
N HIS A 2 -16.14 -19.11 -52.96
CA HIS A 2 -16.06 -19.58 -51.56
C HIS A 2 -15.01 -18.83 -50.72
N ILE A 3 -14.45 -17.73 -51.22
CA ILE A 3 -13.35 -17.02 -50.54
C ILE A 3 -13.87 -15.91 -49.61
N PHE A 4 -15.17 -15.60 -49.61
CA PHE A 4 -15.71 -14.48 -48.84
C PHE A 4 -16.15 -14.80 -47.41
N PHE A 5 -16.16 -16.07 -46.98
CA PHE A 5 -16.68 -16.43 -45.66
C PHE A 5 -15.61 -16.61 -44.57
N SER A 6 -14.32 -16.58 -44.92
CA SER A 6 -13.23 -16.83 -43.97
C SER A 6 -12.62 -15.58 -43.34
N LEU A 7 -13.08 -14.37 -43.71
CA LEU A 7 -12.53 -13.11 -43.18
C LEU A 7 -13.31 -12.54 -41.99
N LEU A 8 -14.50 -13.07 -41.68
CA LEU A 8 -15.37 -12.50 -40.64
C LEU A 8 -15.08 -13.04 -39.23
N THR A 9 -14.36 -14.16 -39.09
CA THR A 9 -14.04 -14.77 -37.79
C THR A 9 -12.82 -14.16 -37.10
N ILE A 10 -11.96 -13.42 -37.81
CA ILE A 10 -10.75 -12.81 -37.23
C ILE A 10 -11.06 -11.44 -36.58
N VAL A 11 -12.13 -10.76 -37.01
CA VAL A 11 -12.44 -9.40 -36.52
C VAL A 11 -13.14 -9.42 -35.14
N PHE A 12 -13.77 -10.53 -34.75
CA PHE A 12 -14.44 -10.62 -33.44
C PHE A 12 -13.51 -10.91 -32.25
N PHE A 13 -12.23 -11.25 -32.50
CA PHE A 13 -11.27 -11.53 -31.42
C PHE A 13 -10.44 -10.30 -30.97
N LEU A 14 -10.61 -9.15 -31.63
CA LEU A 14 -9.83 -7.93 -31.34
C LEU A 14 -10.52 -6.95 -30.39
N ILE A 15 -11.73 -7.26 -29.92
CA ILE A 15 -12.44 -6.46 -28.91
C ILE A 15 -12.30 -7.14 -27.53
N SER A 16 -11.11 -7.62 -27.18
CA SER A 16 -10.75 -7.69 -25.77
C SER A 16 -10.48 -6.26 -25.34
N THR A 17 -11.53 -5.56 -24.89
CA THR A 17 -11.35 -4.30 -24.17
C THR A 17 -10.41 -4.60 -23.02
N ASN A 18 -9.16 -4.13 -23.11
CA ASN A 18 -8.28 -4.00 -21.96
C ASN A 18 -8.90 -2.92 -21.08
N VAL A 19 -9.96 -3.30 -20.35
CA VAL A 19 -10.38 -2.55 -19.18
C VAL A 19 -9.24 -2.74 -18.21
N GLU A 20 -8.28 -1.82 -18.26
CA GLU A 20 -7.28 -1.67 -17.24
C GLU A 20 -8.05 -1.29 -15.97
N ALA A 21 -8.53 -2.30 -15.26
CA ALA A 21 -9.22 -2.12 -14.00
C ALA A 21 -8.21 -1.42 -13.09
N LYS A 22 -8.38 -0.11 -12.88
CA LYS A 22 -7.63 0.64 -11.88
C LYS A 22 -7.77 -0.15 -10.58
N GLN A 23 -6.72 -0.85 -10.19
CA GLN A 23 -6.74 -1.65 -8.97
C GLN A 23 -7.08 -0.71 -7.82
N LYS A 24 -8.21 -0.97 -7.16
CA LYS A 24 -8.61 -0.21 -6.00
C LYS A 24 -7.52 -0.35 -4.94
N LEU A 25 -6.83 0.75 -4.65
CA LEU A 25 -5.84 0.80 -3.58
C LEU A 25 -6.59 0.96 -2.26
N TYR A 26 -6.62 -0.10 -1.47
CA TYR A 26 -7.20 -0.05 -0.13
C TYR A 26 -6.34 0.77 0.82
N THR A 27 -7.02 1.50 1.70
CA THR A 27 -6.41 2.15 2.87
C THR A 27 -5.96 1.10 3.89
N GLY A 28 -5.04 1.48 4.77
CA GLY A 28 -4.61 0.67 5.90
C GLY A 28 -5.76 0.28 6.82
N GLU A 29 -6.76 1.15 7.02
CA GLU A 29 -7.97 0.83 7.79
C GLU A 29 -8.81 -0.26 7.12
N GLU A 30 -8.97 -0.23 5.79
CA GLU A 30 -9.67 -1.27 5.04
C GLU A 30 -8.89 -2.59 5.05
N ILE A 31 -7.56 -2.53 4.88
CA ILE A 31 -6.68 -3.71 4.88
C ILE A 31 -6.72 -4.41 6.24
N ALA A 32 -6.62 -3.66 7.34
CA ALA A 32 -6.63 -4.22 8.69
C ALA A 32 -7.95 -4.92 9.04
N LYS A 33 -9.07 -4.50 8.44
CA LYS A 33 -10.39 -5.15 8.61
C LYS A 33 -10.56 -6.37 7.72
N THR A 34 -9.89 -6.41 6.57
CA THR A 34 -10.11 -7.42 5.53
C THR A 34 -9.14 -8.59 5.65
N TYR A 35 -7.88 -8.32 6.01
CA TYR A 35 -6.80 -9.30 5.87
C TYR A 35 -6.21 -9.71 7.22
N LYS A 36 -5.69 -10.95 7.27
CA LYS A 36 -5.08 -11.49 8.48
C LYS A 36 -3.71 -10.87 8.74
N LEU A 37 -3.54 -10.25 9.91
CA LEU A 37 -2.24 -9.78 10.40
C LEU A 37 -1.29 -10.97 10.64
N LEU A 38 -0.06 -10.84 10.16
CA LEU A 38 1.02 -11.82 10.30
C LEU A 38 2.10 -11.36 11.28
N GLN A 39 2.44 -10.07 11.23
CA GLN A 39 3.53 -9.50 12.00
C GLN A 39 3.38 -7.97 12.08
N SER A 40 3.88 -7.40 13.18
CA SER A 40 4.06 -5.95 13.34
C SER A 40 5.53 -5.68 13.66
N ILE A 41 6.10 -4.61 13.10
CA ILE A 41 7.46 -4.15 13.35
C ILE A 41 7.51 -2.62 13.43
N THR A 42 8.65 -2.11 13.88
CA THR A 42 9.01 -0.70 13.72
C THR A 42 10.30 -0.55 12.91
N ILE A 43 10.37 0.53 12.12
CA ILE A 43 11.61 1.00 11.49
C ILE A 43 11.81 2.49 11.80
N PRO A 44 13.06 2.95 11.94
CA PRO A 44 13.33 4.37 12.09
C PRO A 44 13.12 5.10 10.76
N ALA A 45 12.52 6.28 10.81
CA ALA A 45 12.50 7.26 9.73
C ALA A 45 13.41 8.42 10.12
N ILE A 46 14.54 8.55 9.42
CA ILE A 46 15.59 9.53 9.74
C ILE A 46 15.45 10.70 8.77
N TYR A 47 15.24 11.89 9.32
CA TYR A 47 15.16 13.14 8.56
C TYR A 47 16.55 13.77 8.43
N GLU A 48 16.75 14.61 7.42
CA GLU A 48 18.03 15.29 7.16
C GLU A 48 18.52 16.14 8.33
N ASN A 49 17.59 16.70 9.11
CA ASN A 49 17.88 17.47 10.33
C ASN A 49 18.24 16.60 11.56
N GLY A 50 18.37 15.28 11.39
CA GLY A 50 18.70 14.34 12.46
C GLY A 50 17.51 13.89 13.32
N VAL A 51 16.29 14.38 13.05
CA VAL A 51 15.08 13.89 13.73
C VAL A 51 14.84 12.43 13.34
N VAL A 52 14.61 11.59 14.34
CA VAL A 52 14.28 10.18 14.15
C VAL A 52 12.86 9.93 14.63
N LEU A 53 11.97 9.64 13.69
CA LEU A 53 10.60 9.25 13.98
C LEU A 53 10.45 7.73 13.89
N THR A 54 9.46 7.18 14.60
CA THR A 54 9.15 5.75 14.55
C THR A 54 8.07 5.49 13.51
N LYS A 55 8.40 4.66 12.51
CA LYS A 55 7.45 4.17 11.52
C LYS A 55 6.99 2.77 11.89
N TYR A 56 5.69 2.60 12.03
CA TYR A 56 5.05 1.33 12.39
C TYR A 56 4.63 0.60 11.13
N ALA A 57 4.99 -0.68 10.98
CA ALA A 57 4.65 -1.47 9.81
C ALA A 57 3.99 -2.78 10.20
N ASN A 58 2.88 -3.10 9.53
CA ASN A 58 2.08 -4.30 9.72
C ASN A 58 2.07 -5.12 8.42
N PHE A 59 2.31 -6.42 8.54
CA PHE A 59 2.30 -7.37 7.44
C PHE A 59 0.99 -8.16 7.47
N TYR A 60 0.31 -8.25 6.34
CA TYR A 60 -0.97 -8.95 6.19
C TYR A 60 -0.88 -10.01 5.10
N LYS A 61 -1.60 -11.11 5.29
CA LYS A 61 -1.84 -12.14 4.29
C LYS A 61 -3.05 -11.73 3.44
N ALA A 62 -2.85 -11.57 2.15
CA ALA A 62 -3.91 -11.37 1.18
C ALA A 62 -4.18 -12.66 0.38
N ASP A 63 -5.22 -12.63 -0.45
CA ASP A 63 -5.63 -13.75 -1.28
C ASP A 63 -4.61 -14.02 -2.40
N GLY A 64 -4.69 -15.21 -3.00
CA GLY A 64 -3.82 -15.58 -4.12
C GLY A 64 -2.33 -15.66 -3.79
N GLY A 65 -1.98 -15.72 -2.50
CA GLY A 65 -0.60 -15.72 -2.01
C GLY A 65 0.09 -14.37 -2.12
N GLU A 66 -0.65 -13.28 -2.29
CA GLU A 66 -0.12 -11.92 -2.09
C GLU A 66 -0.02 -11.61 -0.59
N CYS A 67 0.87 -10.68 -0.26
CA CYS A 67 0.95 -10.07 1.06
C CYS A 67 0.98 -8.56 0.93
N ILE A 68 0.58 -7.88 2.01
CA ILE A 68 0.46 -6.44 2.06
C ILE A 68 1.25 -5.93 3.26
N ILE A 69 2.08 -4.92 3.05
CA ILE A 69 2.68 -4.13 4.13
C ILE A 69 1.89 -2.83 4.20
N VAL A 70 1.34 -2.52 5.36
CA VAL A 70 0.80 -1.20 5.68
C VAL A 70 1.74 -0.58 6.70
N SER A 71 2.33 0.55 6.37
CA SER A 71 3.19 1.27 7.29
C SER A 71 2.74 2.70 7.50
N ARG A 72 2.78 3.17 8.74
CA ARG A 72 2.35 4.51 9.13
C ARG A 72 3.50 5.25 9.81
N LEU A 73 3.71 6.48 9.37
CA LEU A 73 4.62 7.43 9.98
C LEU A 73 3.80 8.67 10.36
N ASP A 74 3.57 8.85 11.65
CA ASP A 74 2.99 10.08 12.18
C ASP A 74 4.05 11.20 12.13
N ASN A 75 3.61 12.43 11.87
CA ASN A 75 4.45 13.62 11.96
C ASN A 75 4.75 13.98 13.42
N GLU A 76 5.65 14.93 13.66
CA GLU A 76 6.05 15.35 15.01
C GLU A 76 4.89 15.79 15.91
N SER A 77 3.82 16.35 15.33
CA SER A 77 2.63 16.77 16.07
C SER A 77 1.63 15.65 16.33
N ASN A 78 1.84 14.45 15.75
CA ASN A 78 0.91 13.32 15.75
C ASN A 78 -0.50 13.70 15.26
N PHE A 79 -0.62 14.74 14.42
CA PHE A 79 -1.90 15.19 13.85
C PHE A 79 -2.08 14.78 12.40
N GLY A 80 -1.05 14.22 11.79
CA GLY A 80 -1.14 13.61 10.48
C GLY A 80 0.14 12.86 10.17
N GLY A 81 0.31 12.53 8.91
CA GLY A 81 1.48 11.79 8.50
C GLY A 81 1.27 11.12 7.16
N TYR A 82 1.99 10.02 6.98
CA TYR A 82 1.95 9.25 5.75
C TYR A 82 1.68 7.77 6.03
N GLU A 83 0.84 7.19 5.18
CA GLU A 83 0.63 5.76 5.11
C GLU A 83 1.18 5.24 3.79
N ASP A 84 2.03 4.22 3.88
CA ASP A 84 2.48 3.48 2.72
C ASP A 84 1.79 2.12 2.71
N VAL A 85 1.32 1.72 1.53
CA VAL A 85 0.76 0.39 1.27
C VAL A 85 1.59 -0.26 0.18
N ILE A 86 2.15 -1.43 0.46
CA ILE A 86 3.01 -2.17 -0.47
C ILE A 86 2.47 -3.58 -0.61
N TYR A 87 2.03 -3.92 -1.82
CA TYR A 87 1.63 -5.27 -2.19
C TYR A 87 2.82 -6.01 -2.77
N PHE A 88 3.02 -7.25 -2.34
CA PHE A 88 4.15 -8.07 -2.78
C PHE A 88 3.78 -9.55 -2.80
N LYS A 89 4.54 -10.35 -3.55
CA LYS A 89 4.39 -11.80 -3.61
C LYS A 89 5.77 -12.43 -3.81
N LYS A 90 6.07 -13.49 -3.07
CA LYS A 90 7.38 -14.16 -3.07
C LYS A 90 8.53 -13.16 -2.95
N ARG A 91 8.39 -12.18 -2.04
CA ARG A 91 9.36 -11.10 -1.79
C ARG A 91 9.61 -10.11 -2.95
N ILE A 92 8.75 -10.11 -3.96
CA ILE A 92 8.79 -9.18 -5.10
C ILE A 92 7.65 -8.18 -4.95
N MET A 93 7.96 -6.88 -4.95
CA MET A 93 6.96 -5.82 -4.91
C MET A 93 6.15 -5.82 -6.22
N LEU A 94 4.83 -5.78 -6.09
CA LEU A 94 3.88 -5.76 -7.22
C LEU A 94 3.38 -4.35 -7.49
N ARG A 95 2.94 -3.66 -6.43
CA ARG A 95 2.43 -2.29 -6.48
C ARG A 95 2.60 -1.63 -5.12
N SER A 96 2.70 -0.31 -5.12
CA SER A 96 2.83 0.48 -3.91
C SER A 96 2.16 1.84 -4.03
N SER A 97 1.70 2.37 -2.90
CA SER A 97 1.12 3.69 -2.80
C SER A 97 1.56 4.36 -1.51
N LYS A 98 1.70 5.68 -1.58
CA LYS A 98 1.86 6.54 -0.40
C LYS A 98 0.71 7.53 -0.38
N GLN A 99 0.10 7.70 0.78
CA GLN A 99 -1.02 8.62 0.96
C GLN A 99 -0.81 9.45 2.22
N SER A 100 -1.07 10.74 2.12
CA SER A 100 -1.11 11.61 3.30
C SER A 100 -2.42 11.38 4.08
N PHE A 101 -2.35 11.50 5.39
CA PHE A 101 -3.55 11.47 6.24
C PHE A 101 -3.45 12.52 7.35
N PHE A 102 -4.59 12.82 7.94
CA PHE A 102 -4.69 13.67 9.11
C PHE A 102 -5.70 13.12 10.12
N SER A 103 -5.50 13.50 11.38
CA SER A 103 -6.38 13.17 12.49
C SER A 103 -7.73 13.86 12.33
N ILE A 104 -8.79 13.16 12.70
CA ILE A 104 -10.12 13.74 12.84
C ILE A 104 -10.33 14.03 14.33
N PHE A 105 -10.77 15.24 14.65
CA PHE A 105 -11.10 15.65 16.02
C PHE A 105 -12.61 15.62 16.24
N LEU A 106 -13.02 15.22 17.44
CA LEU A 106 -14.43 15.10 17.84
C LEU A 106 -14.95 16.33 18.58
N ASP A 107 -14.05 17.21 19.01
CA ASP A 107 -14.31 18.46 19.71
C ASP A 107 -13.65 19.64 19.00
N ASP A 108 -14.24 20.83 19.16
CA ASP A 108 -13.77 22.07 18.49
C ASP A 108 -12.40 22.53 19.00
N ASP A 109 -12.03 22.14 20.22
CA ASP A 109 -10.72 22.40 20.83
C ASP A 109 -9.61 21.45 20.34
N ALA A 110 -9.93 20.47 19.48
CA ALA A 110 -9.01 19.47 18.96
C ALA A 110 -8.29 18.62 20.04
N LYS A 111 -8.91 18.40 21.20
CA LYS A 111 -8.33 17.60 22.30
C LYS A 111 -8.68 16.12 22.19
N ILE A 112 -9.83 15.78 21.60
CA ILE A 112 -10.34 14.42 21.47
C ILE A 112 -10.16 13.94 20.04
N LYS A 113 -9.26 12.98 19.85
CA LYS A 113 -8.99 12.37 18.54
C LYS A 113 -9.93 11.18 18.28
N SER A 114 -10.51 11.16 17.09
CA SER A 114 -11.17 9.96 16.56
C SER A 114 -10.15 8.87 16.26
N LYS A 115 -10.56 7.61 16.36
CA LYS A 115 -9.80 6.47 15.85
C LYS A 115 -9.78 6.42 14.31
N LYS A 116 -10.72 7.11 13.66
CA LYS A 116 -10.77 7.22 12.20
C LYS A 116 -9.80 8.29 11.74
N ILE A 117 -9.10 8.02 10.66
CA ILE A 117 -8.27 9.02 9.98
C ILE A 117 -8.95 9.52 8.71
N LYS A 118 -8.61 10.75 8.31
CA LYS A 118 -9.02 11.30 7.03
C LYS A 118 -7.85 11.25 6.07
N TYR A 119 -8.00 10.45 5.03
CA TYR A 119 -7.02 10.34 3.95
C TYR A 119 -7.15 11.51 2.98
N SER A 120 -6.01 11.94 2.47
CA SER A 120 -5.87 13.04 1.49
C SER A 120 -5.15 12.51 0.24
N ASP A 121 -4.28 13.31 -0.35
CA ASP A 121 -3.66 13.04 -1.64
C ASP A 121 -2.71 11.84 -1.62
N TYR A 122 -2.76 11.09 -2.73
CA TYR A 122 -1.75 10.11 -3.09
C TYR A 122 -0.48 10.83 -3.58
N LEU A 123 0.66 10.38 -3.09
CA LEU A 123 1.98 10.87 -3.47
C LEU A 123 2.60 9.89 -4.47
N ASN A 124 2.77 10.33 -5.72
CA ASN A 124 3.18 9.46 -6.84
C ASN A 124 4.47 9.91 -7.54
N GLY A 125 5.27 10.77 -6.91
CA GLY A 125 6.55 11.23 -7.47
C GLY A 125 7.58 10.09 -7.61
N LYS A 126 8.54 10.24 -8.53
CA LYS A 126 9.62 9.25 -8.73
C LYS A 126 10.40 8.98 -7.44
N GLU A 127 10.71 10.03 -6.68
CA GLU A 127 11.39 9.93 -5.39
C GLU A 127 10.55 9.17 -4.36
N VAL A 128 9.23 9.38 -4.36
CA VAL A 128 8.32 8.63 -3.48
C VAL A 128 8.36 7.14 -3.80
N GLN A 129 8.29 6.79 -5.08
CA GLN A 129 8.36 5.39 -5.51
C GLN A 129 9.73 4.75 -5.24
N GLN A 130 10.81 5.53 -5.33
CA GLN A 130 12.14 5.09 -4.95
C GLN A 130 12.23 4.80 -3.44
N GLY A 131 11.75 5.72 -2.59
CA GLY A 131 11.70 5.52 -1.15
C GLY A 131 10.86 4.30 -0.73
N LEU A 132 9.73 4.05 -1.39
CA LEU A 132 8.91 2.86 -1.15
C LEU A 132 9.67 1.55 -1.44
N LYS A 133 10.52 1.53 -2.48
CA LYS A 133 11.37 0.37 -2.79
C LYS A 133 12.46 0.16 -1.73
N GLU A 134 13.07 1.23 -1.26
CA GLU A 134 14.08 1.19 -0.19
C GLU A 134 13.47 0.68 1.12
N ASP A 135 12.30 1.21 1.50
CA ASP A 135 11.54 0.76 2.65
C ASP A 135 11.18 -0.73 2.54
N PHE A 136 10.76 -1.19 1.36
CA PHE A 136 10.47 -2.61 1.13
C PHE A 136 11.69 -3.51 1.37
N ILE A 137 12.88 -3.08 0.98
CA ILE A 137 14.13 -3.80 1.26
C ILE A 137 14.35 -3.89 2.78
N LEU A 138 14.12 -2.80 3.52
CA LEU A 138 14.24 -2.78 4.98
C LEU A 138 13.21 -3.69 5.66
N TYR A 139 11.95 -3.65 5.22
CA TYR A 139 10.89 -4.49 5.75
C TYR A 139 11.19 -5.98 5.56
N ARG A 140 11.67 -6.37 4.38
CA ARG A 140 12.06 -7.76 4.08
C ARG A 140 13.12 -8.30 5.03
N LYS A 141 14.08 -7.47 5.44
CA LYS A 141 15.14 -7.86 6.39
C LYS A 141 14.59 -8.15 7.79
N LYS A 142 13.41 -7.62 8.14
CA LYS A 142 12.78 -7.77 9.47
C LYS A 142 11.65 -8.79 9.52
N MET A 143 11.31 -9.45 8.42
CA MET A 143 10.27 -10.49 8.41
C MET A 143 10.71 -11.70 9.23
N ASN A 144 9.86 -12.17 10.13
CA ASN A 144 10.10 -13.40 10.87
C ASN A 144 9.86 -14.64 9.98
N LYS A 145 10.28 -15.83 10.46
CA LYS A 145 10.16 -17.09 9.72
C LYS A 145 8.72 -17.39 9.27
N ASN A 146 7.72 -17.10 10.11
CA ASN A 146 6.32 -17.33 9.79
C ASN A 146 5.85 -16.42 8.64
N THR A 147 6.14 -15.11 8.72
CA THR A 147 5.81 -14.16 7.64
C THR A 147 6.51 -14.55 6.33
N LEU A 148 7.79 -14.93 6.39
CA LEU A 148 8.56 -15.34 5.21
C LEU A 148 7.98 -16.58 4.51
N ASN A 149 7.42 -17.53 5.28
CA ASN A 149 6.79 -18.72 4.71
C ASN A 149 5.44 -18.42 4.06
N GLN A 150 4.79 -17.32 4.46
CA GLN A 150 3.45 -16.99 4.01
C GLN A 150 3.40 -16.03 2.81
N CYS A 151 4.49 -15.32 2.44
CA CYS A 151 4.41 -14.14 1.55
C CYS A 151 5.17 -14.16 0.20
#